data_AF-A0A9J6AFC7-F1
#
_entry.id   AF-A0A9J6AFC7-F1
#
_cell.length_a   1.000
_cell.length_b   1.000
_cell.length_c   1.000
_cell.angle_alpha   90.00
_cell.angle_beta   90.00
_cell.angle_gamma   90.00
#
_symmetry.space_group_name_H-M   'P 1'
#
loop_
_entity.id
_entity.type
_entity.pdbx_description
1 polymer ?
#
loop_
_entity_poly.entity_id
_entity_poly.type
_entity_poly.pdbx_seq_one_letter_code
_entity_poly.pdbx_strand_id
1 'polypeptide(L)'
;MRIYMQDMFLAGTETSATVLDWAMVEMMRNPKVMEKAQTELRRILKGKNRVTESDLKEVSYLKLVIKETLREHCVINGYGIPIKTKVIVNAWAINRDAEFWENAESFSPVRFINCGNNLEFIGQNFEYLPFGGGRRMCPGISFGLSNVELPLAQLIYHFNWKLPNGMNPEDVDVTETPGSSCSRKNNLCVIATSNDHGV
;
A
#
# COMPACT_ATOMS: atom_id res chain seq x y z
N MET A 1 17.11 18.85 -6.45
CA MET A 1 17.18 19.13 -4.99
C MET A 1 16.15 20.16 -4.51
N ARG A 2 15.85 21.24 -5.25
CA ARG A 2 14.94 22.32 -4.80
C ARG A 2 13.45 21.93 -4.71
N ILE A 3 12.98 21.09 -5.63
CA ILE A 3 11.57 20.63 -5.72
C ILE A 3 11.23 19.67 -4.55
N TYR A 4 12.04 18.64 -4.34
CA TYR A 4 11.83 17.67 -3.24
C TYR A 4 11.77 18.29 -1.83
N MET A 5 12.55 19.34 -1.54
CA MET A 5 12.49 20.03 -0.25
C MET A 5 11.19 20.82 -0.09
N GLN A 6 10.69 21.41 -1.17
CA GLN A 6 9.44 22.16 -1.17
C GLN A 6 8.25 21.20 -0.97
N ASP A 7 8.26 20.06 -1.64
CA ASP A 7 7.23 19.03 -1.49
C ASP A 7 7.20 18.48 -0.06
N MET A 8 8.36 18.19 0.53
CA MET A 8 8.44 17.73 1.91
C MET A 8 7.93 18.77 2.92
N PHE A 9 8.26 20.05 2.71
CA PHE A 9 7.83 21.13 3.60
C PHE A 9 6.31 21.38 3.51
N LEU A 10 5.76 21.38 2.30
CA LEU A 10 4.32 21.51 2.06
C LEU A 10 3.56 20.34 2.67
N ALA A 11 3.98 19.11 2.35
CA ALA A 11 3.34 17.89 2.84
C ALA A 11 3.34 17.82 4.37
N GLY A 12 4.44 18.18 5.03
CA GLY A 12 4.53 18.18 6.49
C GLY A 12 3.71 19.28 7.17
N THR A 13 3.70 20.49 6.58
CA THR A 13 3.09 21.68 7.22
C THR A 13 1.58 21.70 7.05
N GLU A 14 1.07 21.53 5.83
CA GLU A 14 -0.36 21.64 5.54
C GLU A 14 -1.17 20.53 6.21
N THR A 15 -0.67 19.29 6.14
CA THR A 15 -1.36 18.14 6.76
C THR A 15 -1.37 18.25 8.29
N SER A 16 -0.25 18.63 8.92
CA SER A 16 -0.17 18.80 10.37
C SER A 16 -1.06 19.94 10.87
N ALA A 17 -1.07 21.08 10.17
CA ALA A 17 -1.94 22.21 10.51
C ALA A 17 -3.42 21.82 10.43
N THR A 18 -3.81 21.08 9.39
CA THR A 18 -5.17 20.56 9.22
C THR A 18 -5.58 19.64 10.36
N VAL A 19 -4.70 18.73 10.80
CA VAL A 19 -4.98 17.83 11.93
C VAL A 19 -5.12 18.60 13.24
N LEU A 20 -4.28 19.62 13.47
CA LEU A 20 -4.38 20.47 14.66
C LEU A 20 -5.69 21.25 14.69
N ASP A 21 -6.10 21.82 13.55
CA ASP A 21 -7.36 22.56 13.43
C ASP A 21 -8.55 21.65 13.74
N TRP A 22 -8.63 20.49 13.10
CA TRP A 22 -9.69 19.51 13.38
C TRP A 22 -9.68 19.00 14.82
N ALA A 23 -8.50 18.75 15.40
CA ALA A 23 -8.41 18.34 16.80
C ALA A 23 -8.97 19.42 17.73
N MET A 24 -8.67 20.70 17.45
CA MET A 24 -9.22 21.83 18.21
C MET A 24 -10.73 21.93 18.03
N VAL A 25 -11.25 21.81 16.81
CA VAL A 25 -12.70 21.80 16.53
C VAL A 25 -13.39 20.68 17.32
N GLU A 26 -12.89 19.45 17.26
CA GLU A 26 -13.51 18.31 17.97
C GLU A 26 -13.44 18.45 19.49
N MET A 27 -12.32 18.95 20.04
CA MET A 27 -12.20 19.21 21.47
C MET A 27 -13.10 20.37 21.93
N MET A 28 -13.25 21.42 21.13
CA MET A 28 -14.17 22.54 21.44
C MET A 28 -15.64 22.11 21.38
N ARG A 29 -16.01 21.24 20.43
CA ARG A 29 -17.35 20.66 20.33
C ARG A 29 -17.65 19.65 21.44
N ASN A 30 -16.61 19.10 22.08
CA ASN A 30 -16.71 18.13 23.17
C ASN A 30 -15.98 18.61 24.44
N PRO A 31 -16.55 19.55 25.23
CA PRO A 31 -15.86 20.18 26.37
C PRO A 31 -15.27 19.20 27.39
N LYS A 32 -15.91 18.04 27.60
CA LYS A 32 -15.39 16.98 28.49
C LYS A 32 -14.07 16.39 28.01
N VAL A 33 -13.90 16.24 26.69
CA VAL A 33 -12.65 15.74 26.08
C VAL A 33 -11.55 16.79 26.26
N MET A 34 -11.85 18.06 25.99
CA MET A 34 -10.94 19.19 26.22
C MET A 34 -10.47 19.26 27.68
N GLU A 35 -11.41 19.26 28.63
CA GLU A 35 -11.10 19.34 30.05
C GLU A 35 -10.21 18.18 30.51
N LYS A 36 -10.51 16.95 30.05
CA LYS A 36 -9.72 15.77 30.39
C LYS A 36 -8.30 15.85 29.82
N ALA A 37 -8.14 16.29 28.57
CA ALA A 37 -6.84 16.49 27.95
C ALA A 37 -6.03 17.59 28.66
N GLN A 38 -6.66 18.73 28.97
CA GLN A 38 -6.01 19.83 29.70
C GLN A 38 -5.61 19.41 31.12
N THR A 39 -6.45 18.64 31.81
CA THR A 39 -6.17 18.16 33.17
C THR A 39 -4.97 17.20 33.18
N GLU A 40 -4.90 16.26 32.21
CA GLU A 40 -3.73 15.39 32.07
C GLU A 40 -2.45 16.21 31.84
N LEU A 41 -2.48 17.14 30.88
CA LEU A 41 -1.33 18.00 30.56
C LEU A 41 -0.89 18.85 31.75
N ARG A 42 -1.82 19.54 32.41
CA ARG A 42 -1.51 20.40 33.58
C ARG A 42 -0.95 19.60 34.75
N ARG A 43 -1.38 18.34 34.93
CA ARG A 43 -0.86 17.45 35.96
C ARG A 43 0.59 17.04 35.67
N ILE A 44 0.88 16.60 34.44
CA ILE A 44 2.23 16.16 34.03
C ILE A 44 3.21 17.35 34.04
N LEU A 45 2.76 18.53 33.62
CA LEU A 45 3.58 19.72 33.49
C LEU A 45 3.59 20.61 34.75
N LYS A 46 3.16 20.09 35.91
CA LYS A 46 3.06 20.89 37.14
C LYS A 46 4.40 21.54 37.48
N GLY A 47 4.41 22.87 37.58
CA GLY A 47 5.63 23.65 37.87
C GLY A 47 6.50 23.97 36.65
N LYS A 48 6.15 23.49 35.46
CA LYS A 48 6.79 23.88 34.20
C LYS A 48 6.02 25.04 33.56
N ASN A 49 6.75 25.96 32.95
CA ASN A 49 6.20 27.08 32.19
C ASN A 49 6.17 26.85 30.67
N ARG A 50 6.73 25.74 30.19
CA ARG A 50 6.81 25.36 28.77
C ARG A 50 6.65 23.85 28.61
N VAL A 51 6.07 23.45 27.48
CA VAL A 51 5.97 22.04 27.06
C VAL A 51 7.20 21.69 26.22
N THR A 52 7.87 20.58 26.52
CA THR A 52 8.97 20.05 25.69
C THR A 52 8.63 18.68 25.12
N GLU A 53 9.35 18.26 24.07
CA GLU A 53 9.11 16.95 23.43
C GLU A 53 9.22 15.77 24.39
N SER A 54 10.13 15.84 25.37
CA SER A 54 10.29 14.82 26.42
C SER A 54 9.02 14.59 27.22
N ASP A 55 8.22 15.64 27.44
CA ASP A 55 7.00 15.58 28.24
C ASP A 55 5.89 14.81 27.52
N LEU A 56 5.89 14.85 26.17
CA LEU A 56 4.89 14.19 25.33
C LEU A 56 4.95 12.67 25.39
N LYS A 57 6.02 12.09 25.93
CA LYS A 57 6.11 10.63 26.16
C LYS A 57 5.02 10.16 27.12
N GLU A 58 4.71 10.95 28.14
CA GLU A 58 3.76 10.59 29.21
C GLU A 58 2.31 11.05 28.98
N VAL A 59 2.06 11.87 27.95
CA VAL A 59 0.71 12.42 27.67
C VAL A 59 -0.11 11.41 26.86
N SER A 60 -0.73 10.46 27.56
CA SER A 60 -1.41 9.31 26.98
C SER A 60 -2.76 9.67 26.34
N TYR A 61 -3.54 10.55 26.96
CA TYR A 61 -4.89 10.89 26.50
C TYR A 61 -4.85 11.81 25.28
N LEU A 62 -3.92 12.77 25.22
CA LEU A 62 -3.73 13.60 24.02
C LEU A 62 -3.43 12.74 22.78
N LYS A 63 -2.62 11.68 22.92
CA LYS A 63 -2.36 10.72 21.83
C LYS A 63 -3.64 10.01 21.36
N LEU A 64 -4.59 9.75 22.26
CA LEU A 64 -5.90 9.20 21.89
C LEU A 64 -6.74 10.22 21.12
N VAL A 65 -6.74 11.49 21.53
CA VAL A 65 -7.42 12.58 20.81
C VAL A 65 -6.87 12.72 19.40
N ILE A 66 -5.54 12.72 19.23
CA ILE A 66 -4.90 12.80 17.91
C ILE A 66 -5.30 11.59 17.04
N LYS A 67 -5.23 10.38 17.59
CA LYS A 67 -5.65 9.15 16.88
C LYS A 67 -7.10 9.21 16.44
N GLU A 68 -7.99 9.73 17.28
CA GLU A 68 -9.41 9.84 16.98
C GLU A 68 -9.69 10.94 15.94
N THR A 69 -8.98 12.07 16.04
CA THR A 69 -9.04 13.14 15.03
C THR A 69 -8.65 12.62 13.66
N LEU A 70 -7.54 11.89 13.57
CA LEU A 70 -7.08 11.25 12.33
C LEU A 70 -8.03 10.16 11.83
N ARG A 71 -8.83 9.55 12.72
CA ARG A 71 -9.83 8.54 12.35
C ARG A 71 -11.09 9.17 11.77
N GLU A 72 -11.55 10.29 12.32
CA GLU A 72 -12.75 11.00 11.87
C GLU A 72 -12.49 11.85 10.62
N HIS A 73 -11.32 12.48 10.53
CA HIS A 73 -10.97 13.42 9.47
C HIS A 73 -9.91 12.82 8.55
N CYS A 74 -10.37 12.07 7.54
CA CYS A 74 -9.52 11.51 6.49
C CYS A 74 -9.55 12.42 5.25
N VAL A 75 -8.40 12.96 4.86
CA VAL A 75 -8.23 13.77 3.65
C VAL A 75 -7.25 13.07 2.71
N ILE A 76 -7.63 12.88 1.45
CA ILE A 76 -6.78 12.30 0.41
C ILE A 76 -6.62 13.35 -0.69
N ASN A 77 -5.39 13.81 -0.94
CA ASN A 77 -5.08 14.83 -1.96
C ASN A 77 -5.97 16.09 -1.88
N GLY A 78 -6.21 16.60 -0.67
CA GLY A 78 -7.08 17.75 -0.42
C GLY A 78 -8.58 17.44 -0.37
N TYR A 79 -9.01 16.21 -0.67
CA TYR A 79 -10.42 15.80 -0.62
C TYR A 79 -10.76 15.16 0.72
N GLY A 80 -11.68 15.77 1.47
CA GLY A 80 -12.26 15.16 2.67
C GLY A 80 -13.10 13.94 2.30
N ILE A 81 -12.81 12.79 2.93
CA ILE A 81 -13.48 11.52 2.69
C ILE A 81 -14.48 11.29 3.82
N PRO A 82 -15.79 11.38 3.57
CA PRO A 82 -16.80 11.21 4.61
C PRO A 82 -16.72 9.84 5.27
N ILE A 83 -17.09 9.77 6.56
CA ILE A 83 -17.15 8.50 7.29
C ILE A 83 -18.05 7.50 6.56
N LYS A 84 -17.66 6.22 6.59
CA LYS A 84 -18.32 5.09 5.91
C LYS A 84 -18.24 5.11 4.37
N THR A 85 -17.49 6.03 3.77
CA THR A 85 -17.18 5.98 2.33
C THR A 85 -16.41 4.71 2.01
N LYS A 86 -16.82 4.00 0.95
CA LYS A 86 -16.07 2.87 0.42
C LYS A 86 -14.92 3.39 -0.44
N VAL A 87 -13.70 3.05 -0.08
CA VAL A 87 -12.49 3.41 -0.82
C VAL A 87 -11.97 2.15 -1.52
N ILE A 88 -11.65 2.28 -2.81
CA ILE A 88 -11.03 1.23 -3.62
C ILE A 88 -9.63 1.71 -4.01
N VAL A 89 -8.62 0.90 -3.69
CA VAL A 89 -7.24 1.14 -4.15
C VAL A 89 -7.12 0.56 -5.55
N ASN A 90 -6.83 1.41 -6.53
CA ASN A 90 -6.65 0.98 -7.92
C ASN A 90 -5.23 0.41 -8.13
N ALA A 91 -4.98 -0.78 -7.59
CA ALA A 91 -3.70 -1.46 -7.72
C ALA A 91 -3.31 -1.71 -9.20
N TRP A 92 -4.30 -1.90 -10.08
CA TRP A 92 -4.06 -2.10 -11.51
C TRP A 92 -3.37 -0.88 -12.14
N ALA A 93 -3.86 0.33 -11.85
CA ALA A 93 -3.28 1.57 -12.38
C ALA A 93 -1.89 1.84 -11.78
N ILE A 94 -1.71 1.60 -10.47
CA ILE A 94 -0.42 1.79 -9.78
C ILE A 94 0.67 0.92 -10.41
N ASN A 95 0.39 -0.35 -10.71
CA ASN A 95 1.36 -1.27 -11.31
C ASN A 95 1.64 -0.98 -12.80
N ARG A 96 0.95 -0.02 -13.41
CA ARG A 96 1.11 0.39 -14.82
C ARG A 96 1.52 1.84 -15.00
N ASP A 97 1.78 2.54 -13.90
CA ASP A 97 2.17 3.93 -13.95
C ASP A 97 3.59 4.07 -14.52
N ALA A 98 3.71 4.72 -15.68
CA ALA A 98 4.97 4.93 -16.36
C ALA A 98 5.93 5.88 -15.59
N GLU A 99 5.43 6.62 -14.60
CA GLU A 99 6.28 7.42 -13.70
C GLU A 99 7.15 6.52 -12.80
N PHE A 100 6.61 5.36 -12.41
CA PHE A 100 7.28 4.42 -11.50
C PHE A 100 7.84 3.19 -12.20
N TRP A 101 7.27 2.79 -13.35
CA TRP A 101 7.59 1.55 -14.06
C TRP A 101 8.10 1.82 -15.49
N GLU A 102 9.39 1.61 -15.72
CA GLU A 102 9.97 1.68 -17.09
C GLU A 102 9.36 0.61 -18.00
N ASN A 103 8.86 0.97 -19.19
CA ASN A 103 8.13 0.03 -20.07
C ASN A 103 7.01 -0.72 -19.31
N ALA A 104 6.15 0.02 -18.58
CA ALA A 104 5.14 -0.52 -17.67
C ALA A 104 4.21 -1.58 -18.28
N GLU A 105 3.91 -1.48 -19.57
CA GLU A 105 3.06 -2.42 -20.30
C GLU A 105 3.78 -3.71 -20.75
N SER A 106 5.11 -3.78 -20.55
CA SER A 106 5.91 -4.94 -20.96
C SER A 106 6.19 -5.89 -19.79
N PHE A 107 6.01 -7.19 -20.05
CA PHE A 107 6.43 -8.25 -19.14
C PHE A 107 7.96 -8.39 -19.14
N SER A 108 8.62 -7.70 -18.20
CA SER A 108 10.08 -7.68 -18.09
C SER A 108 10.51 -8.00 -16.67
N PRO A 109 10.88 -9.26 -16.34
CA PRO A 109 11.31 -9.64 -15.00
C PRO A 109 12.59 -8.91 -14.53
N VAL A 110 13.47 -8.56 -15.46
CA VAL A 110 14.76 -7.91 -15.17
C VAL A 110 14.61 -6.55 -14.48
N ARG A 111 13.43 -5.91 -14.55
CA ARG A 111 13.15 -4.66 -13.83
C ARG A 111 13.36 -4.80 -12.33
N PHE A 112 13.00 -5.95 -11.76
CA PHE A 112 13.12 -6.19 -10.33
C PHE A 112 14.57 -6.42 -9.87
N ILE A 113 15.51 -6.65 -10.79
CA ILE A 113 16.95 -6.70 -10.48
C ILE A 113 17.49 -5.28 -10.26
N ASN A 114 17.03 -4.32 -11.06
CA ASN A 114 17.57 -2.96 -11.09
C ASN A 114 16.93 -2.01 -10.08
N CYS A 115 15.71 -2.29 -9.59
CA CYS A 115 15.01 -1.42 -8.64
C CYS A 115 15.56 -1.46 -7.20
N GLY A 116 16.72 -2.09 -6.98
CA GLY A 116 17.31 -2.28 -5.66
C GLY A 116 16.53 -3.33 -4.85
N ASN A 117 17.23 -4.06 -3.98
CA ASN A 117 16.72 -5.21 -3.22
C ASN A 117 15.55 -4.92 -2.25
N ASN A 118 14.85 -3.78 -2.37
CA ASN A 118 13.84 -3.33 -1.42
C ASN A 118 12.40 -3.49 -1.91
N LEU A 119 12.15 -3.81 -3.18
CA LEU A 119 10.80 -4.10 -3.68
C LEU A 119 10.40 -5.54 -3.32
N GLU A 120 9.95 -5.68 -2.08
CA GLU A 120 9.41 -6.95 -1.59
C GLU A 120 7.91 -7.05 -1.89
N PHE A 121 7.37 -8.27 -1.84
CA PHE A 121 5.92 -8.52 -1.90
C PHE A 121 5.15 -7.91 -0.70
N ILE A 122 5.85 -7.32 0.26
CA ILE A 122 5.31 -6.80 1.53
C ILE A 122 5.19 -5.28 1.42
N GLY A 123 3.95 -4.79 1.58
CA GLY A 123 3.52 -3.42 1.27
C GLY A 123 4.08 -2.30 2.15
N GLN A 124 5.40 -2.08 2.06
CA GLN A 124 6.07 -0.81 2.36
C GLN A 124 6.37 -0.01 1.08
N ASN A 125 6.30 -0.66 -0.10
CA ASN A 125 6.40 -0.05 -1.42
C ASN A 125 5.00 0.18 -2.00
N PHE A 126 4.53 1.43 -2.01
CA PHE A 126 3.16 1.74 -2.48
C PHE A 126 3.03 1.72 -4.00
N GLU A 127 4.15 1.74 -4.72
CA GLU A 127 4.28 1.51 -6.15
C GLU A 127 4.07 0.03 -6.53
N TYR A 128 4.17 -0.91 -5.57
CA TYR A 128 4.03 -2.35 -5.79
C TYR A 128 3.19 -3.01 -4.68
N LEU A 129 1.89 -3.20 -4.94
CA LEU A 129 0.92 -3.67 -3.94
C LEU A 129 0.19 -4.98 -4.32
N PRO A 130 0.89 -6.07 -4.71
CA PRO A 130 0.25 -7.33 -5.12
C PRO A 130 -0.56 -7.99 -3.99
N PHE A 131 -0.21 -7.73 -2.73
CA PHE A 131 -0.90 -8.22 -1.54
C PHE A 131 -1.51 -7.09 -0.69
N GLY A 132 -1.61 -5.89 -1.24
CA GLY A 132 -2.06 -4.69 -0.54
C GLY A 132 -1.04 -4.13 0.46
N GLY A 133 -1.50 -3.22 1.32
CA GLY A 133 -0.66 -2.47 2.25
C GLY A 133 -1.32 -2.21 3.60
N GLY A 134 -0.50 -1.89 4.62
CA GLY A 134 -0.96 -1.51 5.95
C GLY A 134 -1.78 -2.58 6.68
N ARG A 135 -2.76 -2.16 7.50
CA ARG A 135 -3.52 -3.05 8.40
C ARG A 135 -4.44 -4.07 7.71
N ARG A 136 -4.67 -3.93 6.41
CA ARG A 136 -5.57 -4.78 5.61
C ARG A 136 -4.82 -5.54 4.51
N MET A 137 -3.49 -5.59 4.60
CA MET A 137 -2.66 -6.42 3.76
C MET A 137 -3.09 -7.89 3.87
N CYS A 138 -2.92 -8.65 2.79
CA CYS A 138 -3.26 -10.06 2.74
C CYS A 138 -2.55 -10.81 3.89
N PRO A 139 -3.29 -11.53 4.77
CA PRO A 139 -2.66 -12.32 5.82
C PRO A 139 -2.02 -13.61 5.28
N GLY A 140 -2.31 -13.98 4.03
CA GLY A 140 -1.90 -15.24 3.40
C GLY A 140 -0.69 -15.13 2.47
N ILE A 141 0.14 -14.08 2.56
CA ILE A 141 1.26 -13.83 1.63
C ILE A 141 2.17 -15.06 1.53
N SER A 142 2.67 -15.56 2.66
CA SER A 142 3.60 -16.68 2.67
C SER A 142 2.97 -17.95 2.07
N PHE A 143 1.71 -18.23 2.40
CA PHE A 143 0.99 -19.36 1.82
C PHE A 143 0.79 -19.21 0.31
N GLY A 144 0.38 -18.02 -0.15
CA GLY A 144 0.20 -17.71 -1.56
C GLY A 144 1.48 -17.86 -2.36
N LEU A 145 2.58 -17.28 -1.86
CA LEU A 145 3.89 -17.39 -2.51
C LEU A 145 4.36 -18.84 -2.59
N SER A 146 4.28 -19.61 -1.50
CA SER A 146 4.66 -21.04 -1.54
C SER A 146 3.83 -21.86 -2.53
N ASN A 147 2.54 -21.55 -2.70
CA ASN A 147 1.66 -22.23 -3.66
C ASN A 147 1.82 -21.73 -5.11
N VAL A 148 2.58 -20.67 -5.34
CA VAL A 148 2.91 -20.20 -6.70
C VAL A 148 4.32 -20.64 -7.07
N GLU A 149 5.30 -20.37 -6.22
CA GLU A 149 6.72 -20.62 -6.50
C GLU A 149 7.02 -22.11 -6.75
N LEU A 150 6.60 -22.99 -5.83
CA LEU A 150 6.92 -24.41 -5.94
C LEU A 150 6.21 -25.08 -7.12
N PRO A 151 4.88 -24.94 -7.32
CA PRO A 151 4.22 -25.55 -8.47
C PRO A 151 4.70 -24.98 -9.80
N LEU A 152 4.95 -23.66 -9.89
CA LEU A 152 5.49 -23.05 -11.11
C LEU A 152 6.88 -23.62 -11.43
N ALA A 153 7.76 -23.69 -10.42
CA ALA A 153 9.09 -24.29 -10.58
C ALA A 153 9.00 -25.74 -11.06
N GLN A 154 8.11 -26.56 -10.48
CA GLN A 154 7.89 -27.94 -10.91
C GLN A 154 7.39 -28.03 -12.36
N LEU A 155 6.42 -27.19 -12.74
CA LEU A 155 5.86 -27.19 -14.10
C LEU A 155 6.90 -26.82 -15.16
N ILE A 156 7.73 -25.81 -14.92
CA ILE A 156 8.75 -25.36 -15.89
C ILE A 156 10.02 -26.22 -15.84
N TYR A 157 10.29 -26.90 -14.71
CA TYR A 157 11.41 -27.81 -14.59
C TYR A 157 11.13 -29.13 -15.34
N HIS A 158 9.98 -29.76 -15.10
CA HIS A 158 9.69 -31.11 -15.61
C HIS A 158 9.13 -31.15 -17.04
N PHE A 159 8.60 -30.05 -17.57
CA PHE A 159 7.95 -30.03 -18.88
C PHE A 159 8.50 -28.93 -19.78
N ASN A 160 8.64 -29.27 -21.06
CA ASN A 160 8.76 -28.31 -22.13
C ASN A 160 7.36 -27.91 -22.61
N TRP A 161 7.10 -26.61 -22.74
CA TRP A 161 5.79 -26.06 -23.11
C TRP A 161 5.82 -25.47 -24.51
N LYS A 162 4.82 -25.79 -25.33
CA LYS A 162 4.63 -25.22 -26.68
C LYS A 162 3.19 -24.76 -26.89
N LEU A 163 3.00 -23.71 -27.69
CA LEU A 163 1.69 -23.33 -28.18
C LEU A 163 1.21 -24.33 -29.25
N PRO A 164 -0.08 -24.69 -29.26
CA PRO A 164 -0.62 -25.64 -30.22
C PRO A 164 -0.70 -25.03 -31.63
N ASN A 165 -0.76 -25.90 -32.65
CA ASN A 165 -1.11 -25.56 -34.03
C ASN A 165 -0.24 -24.46 -34.69
N GLY A 166 1.00 -24.27 -34.24
CA GLY A 166 1.89 -23.24 -34.79
C GLY A 166 1.47 -21.80 -34.46
N MET A 167 0.64 -21.62 -33.42
CA MET A 167 0.20 -20.31 -32.93
C MET A 167 1.41 -19.44 -32.50
N ASN A 168 1.39 -18.15 -32.84
CA ASN A 168 2.42 -17.21 -32.40
C ASN A 168 2.14 -16.75 -30.96
N PRO A 169 3.16 -16.31 -30.20
CA PRO A 169 2.96 -15.77 -28.85
C PRO A 169 1.98 -14.60 -28.77
N GLU A 170 1.92 -13.77 -29.82
CA GLU A 170 1.03 -12.60 -29.92
C GLU A 170 -0.45 -13.00 -30.07
N ASP A 171 -0.73 -14.21 -30.55
CA ASP A 171 -2.09 -14.73 -30.74
C ASP A 171 -2.72 -15.25 -29.43
N VAL A 172 -1.93 -15.32 -28.35
CA VAL A 172 -2.41 -15.80 -27.04
C VAL A 172 -3.39 -14.79 -26.45
N ASP A 173 -4.65 -15.20 -26.30
CA ASP A 173 -5.68 -14.34 -25.70
C ASP A 173 -5.35 -13.98 -24.24
N VAL A 174 -5.22 -12.68 -24.00
CA VAL A 174 -4.96 -12.05 -22.70
C VAL A 174 -6.20 -11.33 -22.14
N THR A 175 -7.37 -11.49 -22.76
CA THR A 175 -8.60 -10.87 -22.29
C THR A 175 -8.94 -11.35 -20.88
N GLU A 176 -9.24 -10.41 -19.98
CA GLU A 176 -9.56 -10.69 -18.58
C GLU A 176 -11.08 -10.73 -18.35
N THR A 177 -11.50 -11.46 -17.31
CA THR A 177 -12.87 -11.43 -16.80
C THR A 177 -12.96 -10.41 -15.66
N PRO A 178 -14.01 -9.55 -15.64
CA PRO A 178 -14.24 -8.66 -14.50
C PRO A 178 -14.48 -9.47 -13.22
N GLY A 179 -13.80 -9.10 -12.13
CA GLY A 179 -13.96 -9.76 -10.85
C GLY A 179 -13.00 -9.22 -9.79
N SER A 180 -13.04 -9.81 -8.59
CA SER A 180 -12.10 -9.48 -7.52
C SER A 180 -10.65 -9.85 -7.86
N SER A 181 -10.47 -10.79 -8.79
CA SER A 181 -9.19 -11.17 -9.39
C SER A 181 -9.30 -11.06 -10.91
N CYS A 182 -8.25 -10.59 -11.58
CA CYS A 182 -8.15 -10.55 -13.04
C CYS A 182 -7.84 -11.95 -13.60
N SER A 183 -8.83 -12.84 -13.63
CA SER A 183 -8.68 -14.14 -14.27
C SER A 183 -8.79 -14.01 -15.79
N ARG A 184 -8.07 -14.85 -16.53
CA ARG A 184 -8.24 -14.95 -17.99
C ARG A 184 -9.67 -15.35 -18.32
N LYS A 185 -10.23 -14.72 -19.36
CA LYS A 185 -11.55 -15.06 -19.92
C LYS A 185 -11.56 -16.45 -20.54
N ASN A 186 -10.49 -16.79 -21.25
CA ASN A 186 -10.34 -18.08 -21.92
C ASN A 186 -9.14 -18.85 -21.34
N ASN A 187 -9.31 -20.16 -21.19
CA ASN A 187 -8.26 -21.06 -20.70
C ASN A 187 -7.01 -21.00 -21.59
N LEU A 188 -5.83 -21.13 -20.98
CA LEU A 188 -4.59 -21.31 -21.72
C LEU A 188 -4.51 -22.76 -22.23
N CYS A 189 -4.42 -22.95 -23.54
CA CYS A 189 -4.17 -24.24 -24.16
C CYS A 189 -2.70 -24.36 -24.57
N VAL A 190 -2.01 -25.35 -24.04
CA VAL A 190 -0.58 -25.60 -24.28
C VAL A 190 -0.31 -27.10 -24.41
N ILE A 191 0.74 -27.46 -25.13
CA ILE A 191 1.24 -28.82 -25.26
C ILE A 191 2.42 -28.99 -24.31
N ALA A 192 2.30 -29.95 -23.39
CA ALA A 192 3.38 -30.35 -22.50
C ALA A 192 4.10 -31.57 -23.08
N THR A 193 5.42 -31.53 -23.15
CA THR A 193 6.26 -32.71 -23.43
C THR A 193 7.25 -32.88 -22.28
N SER A 194 7.56 -34.13 -21.91
CA SER A 194 8.57 -34.44 -20.88
C SER A 194 9.85 -33.63 -21.17
N ASN A 195 10.38 -32.99 -20.13
CA ASN A 195 11.72 -32.45 -20.19
C ASN A 195 12.68 -33.57 -19.78
N ASP A 196 13.18 -34.29 -20.79
CA ASP A 196 14.18 -35.32 -20.61
C ASP A 196 15.52 -34.64 -20.28
N HIS A 197 15.64 -34.13 -19.05
CA HIS A 197 16.93 -33.83 -18.46
C HIS A 197 17.67 -35.15 -18.47
N GLY A 198 18.62 -35.34 -19.39
CA GLY A 198 19.33 -36.59 -19.57
C GLY A 198 19.96 -37.10 -18.28
N VAL A 199 19.21 -37.94 -17.57
CA VAL A 199 19.66 -38.81 -16.49
C VAL A 199 19.73 -40.21 -17.06
#